data_AF-A0A957H8C7-F1
#
_entry.id   AF-A0A957H8C7-F1
#
_cell.length_a   1.000
_cell.length_b   1.000
_cell.length_c   1.000
_cell.angle_alpha   90.00
_cell.angle_beta   90.00
_cell.angle_gamma   90.00
#
_symmetry.space_group_name_H-M   'P 1'
#
loop_
_entity.id
_entity.type
_entity.pdbx_description
1 polymer ?
#
loop_
_entity_poly.entity_id
_entity_poly.type
_entity_poly.pdbx_seq_one_letter_code
_entity_poly.pdbx_strand_id
1 'polypeptide(L)' 'MDDDLPAQYAFDYSKARPNRFAGQIDKNQIVVMLDPDIAQVFTTPESVNSILRALIATMPPARPESTR' A
#
# COMPACT_ATOMS: atom_id res chain seq x y z
N MET A 1 21.61 -21.88 -24.46
CA MET A 1 21.48 -20.90 -23.37
C MET A 1 21.28 -21.73 -22.14
N ASP A 2 22.38 -22.07 -21.46
CA ASP A 2 22.34 -22.76 -20.17
C ASP A 2 22.06 -21.69 -19.12
N ASP A 3 20.77 -21.53 -18.80
CA ASP A 3 20.26 -20.55 -17.83
C ASP A 3 20.12 -21.19 -16.44
N ASP A 4 21.00 -22.15 -16.12
CA ASP A 4 21.02 -22.79 -14.82
C ASP A 4 21.79 -21.93 -13.82
N LEU A 5 21.07 -21.47 -12.80
CA LEU A 5 21.64 -20.76 -11.66
C LEU A 5 22.73 -21.62 -11.02
N PRO A 6 23.93 -21.06 -10.79
CA PRO A 6 25.01 -21.78 -10.11
C PRO A 6 24.58 -22.32 -8.74
N ALA A 7 25.15 -23.45 -8.32
CA ALA A 7 24.76 -24.15 -7.09
C ALA A 7 24.80 -23.28 -5.82
N GLN A 8 25.63 -22.23 -5.78
CA GLN A 8 25.65 -21.28 -4.66
C GLN A 8 24.37 -20.46 -4.48
N TYR A 9 23.48 -20.43 -5.48
CA TYR A 9 22.17 -19.78 -5.42
C TYR A 9 21.03 -20.74 -5.06
N ALA A 10 21.33 -22.01 -4.74
CA ALA A 10 20.37 -22.95 -4.18
C ALA A 10 20.15 -22.66 -2.68
N PHE A 11 19.48 -21.54 -2.39
CA PHE A 11 19.20 -21.14 -1.02
C PHE A 11 18.12 -22.02 -0.40
N ASP A 12 18.40 -22.51 0.82
CA ASP A 12 17.42 -23.21 1.64
C ASP A 12 16.49 -22.21 2.33
N TYR A 13 15.39 -21.85 1.65
CA TYR A 13 14.42 -20.88 2.14
C TYR A 13 13.68 -21.34 3.41
N SER A 14 13.76 -22.62 3.81
CA SER A 14 13.23 -23.08 5.10
C SER A 14 13.98 -22.48 6.29
N LYS A 15 15.23 -22.06 6.07
CA LYS A 15 16.09 -21.38 7.06
C LYS A 15 16.03 -19.86 6.95
N ALA A 16 15.23 -19.32 6.04
CA ALA A 16 15.10 -17.88 5.88
C ALA A 16 14.47 -17.28 7.14
N ARG A 17 15.00 -16.15 7.58
CA ARG A 17 14.37 -15.37 8.65
C ARG A 17 13.17 -14.61 8.08
N PRO A 18 12.07 -14.48 8.85
CA PRO A 18 10.99 -13.58 8.48
C PRO A 18 11.55 -12.18 8.16
N ASN A 19 10.98 -11.53 7.16
CA ASN A 19 11.36 -10.17 6.79
C ASN A 19 11.30 -9.27 8.04
N ARG A 20 12.35 -8.48 8.31
CA ARG A 20 12.40 -7.55 9.47
C ARG A 20 11.25 -6.52 9.49
N PHE A 21 10.60 -6.31 8.35
CA PHE A 21 9.43 -5.45 8.18
C PHE A 21 8.10 -6.21 8.28
N ALA A 22 8.12 -7.56 8.24
CA ALA A 22 6.93 -8.37 8.44
C ALA A 22 6.46 -8.22 9.89
N GLY A 23 5.40 -7.43 10.08
CA GLY A 23 4.84 -7.07 11.39
C GLY A 23 5.00 -5.61 11.78
N GLN A 24 5.77 -4.81 11.03
CA GLN A 24 5.80 -3.35 11.22
C GLN A 24 4.60 -2.64 10.58
N ILE A 25 3.98 -3.30 9.60
CA ILE A 25 2.77 -2.83 8.93
C ILE A 25 1.62 -3.68 9.48
N ASP A 26 0.59 -3.03 10.02
CA ASP A 26 -0.63 -3.71 10.43
C ASP A 26 -1.21 -4.44 9.21
N LYS A 27 -1.65 -5.69 9.38
CA LYS A 27 -2.26 -6.46 8.28
C LYS A 27 -3.50 -5.77 7.71
N ASN A 28 -4.12 -4.89 8.48
CA ASN A 28 -5.27 -4.08 8.07
C ASN A 28 -4.89 -2.71 7.50
N GLN A 29 -3.60 -2.39 7.40
CA GLN A 29 -3.13 -1.14 6.83
C GLN A 29 -3.11 -1.21 5.30
N ILE A 30 -3.87 -0.31 4.67
CA ILE A 30 -3.86 -0.13 3.22
C ILE A 30 -2.82 0.95 2.90
N VAL A 31 -1.86 0.62 2.04
CA VAL A 31 -0.88 1.57 1.51
C VAL A 31 -1.36 2.04 0.14
N VAL A 32 -1.46 3.35 -0.03
CA VAL A 32 -1.87 4.00 -1.29
C VAL A 32 -0.70 4.83 -1.79
N MET A 33 -0.39 4.70 -3.08
CA MET A 33 0.60 5.54 -3.74
C MET A 33 -0.07 6.82 -4.24
N LEU A 34 0.53 7.97 -3.93
CA LEU A 34 0.10 9.25 -4.47
C LEU A 34 0.89 9.55 -5.74
N ASP A 35 0.25 10.23 -6.69
CA ASP A 35 0.96 10.76 -7.84
C ASP A 35 1.94 11.88 -7.44
N PRO A 36 3.04 12.11 -8.20
CA PRO A 36 4.09 13.03 -7.79
C PRO A 36 3.65 14.48 -7.62
N ASP A 37 2.65 14.92 -8.38
CA ASP A 37 2.05 16.26 -8.28
C ASP A 37 1.23 16.41 -6.98
N ILE A 38 0.49 15.37 -6.58
CA ILE A 38 -0.26 15.34 -5.33
C ILE A 38 0.68 15.27 -4.13
N ALA A 39 1.73 14.45 -4.21
CA ALA A 39 2.72 14.28 -3.15
C ALA A 39 3.53 15.56 -2.86
N GLN A 40 3.68 16.46 -3.84
CA GLN A 40 4.30 17.77 -3.63
C GLN A 40 3.47 18.69 -2.74
N VAL A 41 2.14 18.55 -2.79
CA VAL A 41 1.21 19.36 -1.99
C VAL A 41 0.97 18.72 -0.63
N PHE A 42 0.83 17.40 -0.59
CA PHE A 42 0.54 16.64 0.62
C PHE A 42 1.73 15.77 1.03
N THR A 43 2.56 16.30 1.93
CA THR A 43 3.79 15.65 2.37
C THR A 43 3.59 14.67 3.54
N THR A 44 2.40 14.66 4.15
CA THR A 44 2.08 13.77 5.28
C THR A 44 0.74 13.07 5.09
N PRO A 45 0.59 11.81 5.57
CA PRO A 45 -0.68 11.09 5.48
C PRO A 45 -1.80 11.77 6.28
N GLU A 46 -1.49 12.48 7.37
CA GLU A 46 -2.47 13.23 8.16
C GLU A 46 -3.12 14.35 7.34
N SER A 47 -2.32 15.06 6.54
CA SER A 47 -2.81 16.16 5.70
C SER A 47 -3.79 15.65 4.64
N VAL A 48 -3.44 14.55 3.96
CA VAL A 48 -4.32 13.88 2.99
C VAL A 48 -5.63 13.44 3.65
N ASN A 49 -5.52 12.71 4.77
CA ASN A 49 -6.68 12.15 5.45
C ASN A 49 -7.63 13.23 5.98
N SER A 50 -7.11 14.36 6.43
CA SER A 50 -7.92 15.50 6.88
C SER A 50 -8.82 16.03 5.75
N ILE A 51 -8.24 16.27 4.57
CA ILE A 51 -8.98 16.78 3.41
C ILE A 51 -10.00 15.77 2.89
N LEU A 52 -9.60 14.49 2.76
CA LEU A 52 -10.52 13.45 2.30
C LEU A 52 -11.72 13.30 3.23
N ARG A 53 -11.53 13.40 4.56
CA ARG A 53 -12.63 13.37 5.54
C ARG A 53 -13.53 14.59 5.42
N ALA A 54 -12.96 15.79 5.23
CA ALA A 54 -13.74 17.00 5.01
C ALA A 54 -14.58 16.92 3.72
N LEU A 55 -14.00 16.33 2.66
CA LEU A 55 -14.71 16.10 1.40
C LEU A 55 -15.84 15.09 1.57
N ILE A 56 -15.62 13.97 2.26
CA ILE A 56 -16.67 12.99 2.57
C ILE A 56 -17.80 13.63 3.38
N ALA A 57 -17.49 14.50 4.34
CA ALA A 57 -18.49 15.18 5.17
C ALA A 57 -19.34 16.21 4.40
N THR A 58 -18.81 16.75 3.29
CA THR A 58 -19.46 17.80 2.50
C THR A 58 -20.09 17.27 1.21
N MET A 59 -19.66 16.10 0.75
CA MET A 59 -20.26 15.44 -0.41
C MET A 59 -21.66 14.94 -0.09
N PRO A 60 -22.64 15.14 -1.01
CA PRO A 60 -23.93 14.52 -0.87
C PRO A 60 -23.78 13.00 -0.83
N PRO A 61 -24.63 12.29 -0.07
CA PRO A 61 -24.54 10.84 0.03
C PRO A 61 -24.57 10.26 -1.39
N ALA A 62 -23.59 9.41 -1.69
CA ALA A 62 -23.58 8.67 -2.95
C ALA A 62 -24.94 7.99 -3.10
N ARG A 63 -25.64 8.30 -4.19
CA ARG A 63 -26.94 7.69 -4.49
C ARG A 63 -26.72 6.18 -4.42
N PRO A 64 -27.45 5.44 -3.56
CA PRO A 64 -27.30 4.00 -3.50
C PRO A 64 -27.55 3.49 -4.91
N GLU A 65 -26.52 2.86 -5.46
CA GLU A 65 -26.59 2.19 -6.75
C GLU A 65 -27.81 1.29 -6.76
N SER A 66 -28.74 1.61 -7.66
CA SER A 66 -29.97 0.86 -7.86
C SER A 66 -29.59 -0.60 -8.09
N THR A 67 -29.92 -1.44 -7.12
CA THR A 67 -29.96 -2.89 -7.26
C THR A 67 -30.53 -3.24 -8.63
N ARG A 68 -29.75 -3.93 -9.45
CA ARG A 68 -30.20 -4.67 -10.61
C ARG A 68 -29.58 -6.04 -10.58
#